data_AF-A0A949G276-F1
#
_entry.id   AF-A0A949G276-F1
#
_cell.length_a   1.000
_cell.length_b   1.000
_cell.length_c   1.000
_cell.angle_alpha   90.00
_cell.angle_beta   90.00
_cell.angle_gamma   90.00
#
_symmetry.space_group_name_H-M   'P 1'
#
loop_
_entity.id
_entity.type
_entity.pdbx_description
1 polymer ?
#
loop_
_entity_poly.entity_id
_entity_poly.type
_entity_poly.pdbx_seq_one_letter_code
_entity_poly.pdbx_strand_id
1 'polypeptide(L)'
;MWQAFAVDYTWNVPAGGAQSWKTAANWLPNTGAPTTADDTANLSVGLTGNLTTDIGATDVTVGAITIGGTAGPVTTNISSTGGNLILNSNAANATITSGGVAGAVNRISAPVVLGDALDLPATATRDITFAGNLGMTGTARAITNYMTGGQVFTIGSGSSSTIQLYDVLAPATGYQLQLNVLRDTSGTSSLTTVINARWNNTGATGASLVLGANNANPGATYILMQSQTSTAGVTINRQGYLLAADDALGKGQVTMANNNVQLWGAELRSDNDARVLNNTRLQMGNPIAVTGSSS
;
A
#
# COMPACT_ATOMS: atom_id res chain seq x y z
N MET A 1 -31.44 -8.44 16.79
CA MET A 1 -30.24 -8.43 15.93
C MET A 1 -29.07 -8.12 16.85
N TRP A 2 -28.17 -9.09 17.08
CA TRP A 2 -26.99 -8.86 17.92
C TRP A 2 -25.95 -8.11 17.08
N GLN A 3 -25.57 -6.91 17.51
CA GLN A 3 -24.47 -6.18 16.89
C GLN A 3 -23.17 -6.80 17.41
N ALA A 4 -22.31 -7.27 16.50
CA ALA A 4 -20.95 -7.64 16.87
C ALA A 4 -20.21 -6.37 17.30
N PHE A 5 -19.54 -6.41 18.45
CA PHE A 5 -18.72 -5.30 18.92
C PHE A 5 -17.29 -5.47 18.42
N ALA A 6 -16.62 -4.36 18.12
CA ALA A 6 -15.18 -4.30 17.90
C ALA A 6 -14.45 -4.96 19.08
N VAL A 7 -13.55 -5.91 18.80
CA VAL A 7 -12.67 -6.49 19.82
C VAL A 7 -11.22 -6.19 19.46
N ASP A 8 -10.48 -5.69 20.44
CA ASP A 8 -9.04 -5.47 20.32
C ASP A 8 -8.28 -6.75 20.66
N TYR A 9 -7.63 -7.33 19.67
CA TYR A 9 -6.81 -8.53 19.85
C TYR A 9 -5.32 -8.19 19.89
N THR A 10 -4.65 -8.54 20.98
CA THR A 10 -3.19 -8.40 21.14
C THR A 10 -2.51 -9.75 21.03
N TRP A 11 -1.44 -9.82 20.25
CA TRP A 11 -0.65 -11.03 20.07
C TRP A 11 0.00 -11.48 21.39
N ASN A 12 -0.08 -12.77 21.70
CA ASN A 12 0.31 -13.34 23.00
C ASN A 12 1.52 -14.30 22.92
N VAL A 13 2.15 -14.44 21.75
CA VAL A 13 3.30 -15.35 21.56
C VAL A 13 4.57 -14.53 21.30
N PRO A 14 5.28 -14.08 22.34
CA PRO A 14 6.45 -13.21 22.20
C PRO A 14 7.66 -13.93 21.57
N ALA A 15 7.71 -15.27 21.63
CA ALA A 15 8.83 -16.05 21.09
C ALA A 15 8.98 -15.94 19.56
N GLY A 16 7.92 -15.54 18.84
CA GLY A 16 7.90 -15.53 17.37
C GLY A 16 7.67 -16.93 16.78
N GLY A 17 8.37 -17.22 15.68
CA GLY A 17 8.24 -18.45 14.90
C GLY A 17 7.14 -18.40 13.84
N ALA A 18 6.86 -19.56 13.23
CA ALA A 18 5.71 -19.76 12.37
C ALA A 18 4.48 -20.04 13.23
N GLN A 19 3.45 -19.22 13.06
CA GLN A 19 2.27 -19.21 13.92
C GLN A 19 1.02 -19.13 13.04
N SER A 20 -0.13 -19.58 13.55
CA SER A 20 -1.41 -19.38 12.86
C SER A 20 -2.13 -18.17 13.41
N TRP A 21 -2.67 -17.35 12.52
CA TRP A 21 -3.57 -16.25 12.86
C TRP A 21 -4.85 -16.76 13.53
N LYS A 22 -5.33 -17.95 13.16
CA LYS A 22 -6.64 -18.48 13.58
C LYS A 22 -6.60 -19.20 14.93
N THR A 23 -5.42 -19.42 15.50
CA THR A 23 -5.28 -20.03 16.83
C THR A 23 -5.62 -18.99 17.90
N ALA A 24 -6.79 -19.13 18.53
CA ALA A 24 -7.25 -18.20 19.57
C ALA A 24 -6.22 -18.00 20.71
N ALA A 25 -5.50 -19.06 21.10
CA ALA A 25 -4.47 -19.01 22.14
C ALA A 25 -3.31 -18.04 21.85
N ASN A 26 -3.14 -17.66 20.58
CA ASN A 26 -2.14 -16.68 20.16
C ASN A 26 -2.60 -15.23 20.35
N TRP A 27 -3.85 -14.99 20.74
CA TRP A 27 -4.42 -13.66 20.92
C TRP A 27 -4.98 -13.45 22.33
N LEU A 28 -4.97 -12.20 22.77
CA LEU A 28 -5.66 -11.71 23.96
C LEU A 28 -6.73 -10.70 23.52
N PRO A 29 -8.00 -10.83 23.93
CA PRO A 29 -8.52 -11.90 24.78
C PRO A 29 -8.51 -13.24 24.03
N ASN A 30 -8.17 -14.32 24.73
CA ASN A 30 -8.08 -15.69 24.18
C ASN A 30 -9.49 -16.30 23.98
N THR A 31 -10.37 -15.54 23.36
CA THR A 31 -11.76 -15.87 23.03
C THR A 31 -11.96 -16.09 21.54
N GLY A 32 -10.94 -15.77 20.73
CA GLY A 32 -11.01 -15.83 19.28
C GLY A 32 -9.77 -15.24 18.63
N ALA A 33 -9.94 -14.83 17.38
CA ALA A 33 -8.93 -14.13 16.58
C ALA A 33 -9.62 -12.94 15.86
N PRO A 34 -8.86 -11.90 15.52
CA PRO A 34 -9.40 -10.76 14.76
C PRO A 34 -9.79 -11.24 13.36
N THR A 35 -11.08 -11.23 13.05
CA THR A 35 -11.65 -11.79 11.81
C THR A 35 -12.83 -11.00 11.25
N THR A 36 -13.22 -9.90 11.90
CA THR A 36 -14.28 -9.01 11.46
C THR A 36 -13.76 -7.60 11.13
N ALA A 37 -14.52 -6.83 10.35
CA ALA A 37 -14.16 -5.47 9.94
C ALA A 37 -14.00 -4.48 11.12
N ASP A 38 -14.54 -4.82 12.29
CA ASP A 38 -14.42 -3.97 13.48
C ASP A 38 -13.31 -4.45 14.42
N ASP A 39 -12.72 -5.62 14.19
CA ASP A 39 -11.62 -6.12 15.02
C ASP A 39 -10.32 -5.39 14.72
N THR A 40 -9.52 -5.20 15.77
CA THR A 40 -8.14 -4.72 15.65
C THR A 40 -7.16 -5.84 15.98
N ALA A 41 -6.08 -5.91 15.21
CA ALA A 41 -5.02 -6.91 15.37
C ALA A 41 -3.70 -6.24 15.73
N ASN A 42 -3.29 -6.35 16.98
CA ASN A 42 -2.03 -5.81 17.48
C ASN A 42 -0.95 -6.91 17.58
N LEU A 43 -0.10 -6.99 16.56
CA LEU A 43 1.12 -7.80 16.52
C LEU A 43 2.36 -7.02 16.97
N SER A 44 2.21 -5.76 17.39
CA SER A 44 3.31 -4.90 17.81
C SER A 44 3.65 -5.11 19.29
N VAL A 45 4.25 -6.26 19.60
CA VAL A 45 4.57 -6.70 20.97
C VAL A 45 6.07 -6.94 21.14
N GLY A 46 6.47 -7.27 22.37
CA GLY A 46 7.85 -7.58 22.73
C GLY A 46 8.33 -8.90 22.14
N LEU A 47 8.48 -8.96 20.81
CA LEU A 47 8.93 -10.15 20.09
C LEU A 47 10.43 -10.38 20.31
N THR A 48 10.78 -11.58 20.77
CA THR A 48 12.18 -12.03 20.96
C THR A 48 12.74 -12.78 19.75
N GLY A 49 11.92 -13.04 18.74
CA GLY A 49 12.28 -13.71 17.50
C GLY A 49 11.39 -13.28 16.33
N ASN A 50 11.80 -13.63 15.10
CA ASN A 50 11.03 -13.34 13.90
C ASN A 50 9.66 -14.02 13.98
N LEU A 51 8.58 -13.30 13.70
CA LEU A 51 7.22 -13.82 13.66
C LEU A 51 6.75 -13.92 12.21
N THR A 52 6.20 -15.07 11.84
CA THR A 52 5.38 -15.22 10.63
C THR A 52 4.05 -15.80 11.03
N THR A 53 2.98 -15.02 10.86
CA THR A 53 1.60 -15.45 11.14
C THR A 53 0.89 -15.78 9.84
N ASP A 54 0.35 -17.00 9.72
CA ASP A 54 -0.41 -17.45 8.56
C ASP A 54 -1.91 -17.24 8.75
N ILE A 55 -2.54 -16.46 7.87
CA ILE A 55 -4.02 -16.27 7.86
C ILE A 55 -4.77 -17.52 7.35
N GLY A 56 -4.06 -18.46 6.74
CA GLY A 56 -4.60 -19.74 6.29
C GLY A 56 -5.22 -19.69 4.89
N ALA A 57 -6.02 -20.71 4.57
CA ALA A 57 -6.61 -20.90 3.24
C ALA A 57 -7.92 -20.12 2.99
N THR A 58 -8.47 -19.44 4.00
CA THR A 58 -9.68 -18.62 3.85
C THR A 58 -9.38 -17.19 4.25
N ASP A 59 -10.11 -16.26 3.64
CA ASP A 59 -9.96 -14.84 3.90
C ASP A 59 -10.13 -14.50 5.38
N VAL A 60 -9.39 -13.47 5.81
CA VAL A 60 -9.47 -12.86 7.13
C VAL A 60 -9.73 -11.37 6.94
N THR A 61 -10.76 -10.85 7.58
CA THR A 61 -11.08 -9.42 7.55
C THR A 61 -10.67 -8.75 8.85
N VAL A 62 -10.07 -7.57 8.78
CA VAL A 62 -9.74 -6.73 9.94
C VAL A 62 -9.87 -5.25 9.62
N GLY A 63 -10.22 -4.45 10.62
CA GLY A 63 -10.30 -2.98 10.50
C GLY A 63 -8.98 -2.28 10.75
N ALA A 64 -8.16 -2.82 11.65
CA ALA A 64 -6.87 -2.22 11.99
C ALA A 64 -5.80 -3.27 12.27
N ILE A 65 -4.57 -2.97 11.88
CA ILE A 65 -3.39 -3.78 12.22
C ILE A 65 -2.30 -2.87 12.79
N THR A 66 -1.71 -3.28 13.91
CA THR A 66 -0.43 -2.73 14.37
C THR A 66 0.61 -3.84 14.30
N ILE A 67 1.76 -3.61 13.66
CA ILE A 67 2.75 -4.67 13.38
C ILE A 67 4.17 -4.20 13.73
N GLY A 68 4.97 -5.08 14.34
CA GLY A 68 6.41 -4.90 14.51
C GLY A 68 6.96 -5.20 15.91
N GLY A 69 8.16 -5.79 15.98
CA GLY A 69 8.77 -6.18 17.25
C GLY A 69 9.24 -4.97 18.08
N THR A 70 8.77 -4.88 19.32
CA THR A 70 9.13 -3.78 20.23
C THR A 70 10.29 -4.11 21.18
N ALA A 71 10.71 -5.38 21.28
CA ALA A 71 11.83 -5.79 22.13
C ALA A 71 13.16 -5.94 21.37
N GLY A 72 13.14 -6.11 20.05
CA GLY A 72 14.33 -6.31 19.24
C GLY A 72 14.09 -6.13 17.73
N PRO A 73 15.16 -6.00 16.92
CA PRO A 73 15.07 -5.79 15.47
C PRO A 73 14.71 -7.10 14.76
N VAL A 74 13.44 -7.50 14.88
CA VAL A 74 12.92 -8.73 14.30
C VAL A 74 12.03 -8.45 13.09
N THR A 75 11.88 -9.47 12.24
CA THR A 75 10.91 -9.46 11.15
C THR A 75 9.53 -9.89 11.67
N THR A 76 8.50 -9.12 11.37
CA THR A 76 7.10 -9.51 11.57
C THR A 76 6.42 -9.61 10.20
N ASN A 77 5.95 -10.80 9.86
CA ASN A 77 5.34 -11.10 8.57
C ASN A 77 3.93 -11.68 8.72
N ILE A 78 2.98 -11.17 7.93
CA ILE A 78 1.66 -11.78 7.75
C ILE A 78 1.65 -12.52 6.42
N SER A 79 1.56 -13.85 6.45
CA SER A 79 1.54 -14.73 5.28
C SER A 79 0.17 -15.36 5.06
N SER A 80 0.01 -16.04 3.93
CA SER A 80 -1.20 -16.80 3.58
C SER A 80 -0.82 -18.10 2.88
N THR A 81 -1.61 -19.14 3.11
CA THR A 81 -1.61 -20.41 2.36
C THR A 81 -2.74 -20.52 1.34
N GLY A 82 -3.54 -19.47 1.16
CA GLY A 82 -4.55 -19.39 0.10
C GLY A 82 -5.58 -18.27 0.26
N GLY A 83 -5.84 -17.80 1.49
CA GLY A 83 -6.75 -16.69 1.77
C GLY A 83 -6.16 -15.30 1.50
N ASN A 84 -7.03 -14.30 1.51
CA ASN A 84 -6.67 -12.89 1.44
C ASN A 84 -6.76 -12.23 2.81
N LEU A 85 -5.87 -11.27 3.08
CA LEU A 85 -6.04 -10.31 4.17
C LEU A 85 -6.91 -9.16 3.65
N ILE A 86 -8.16 -9.10 4.11
CA ILE A 86 -9.12 -8.06 3.75
C ILE A 86 -9.03 -6.94 4.78
N LEU A 87 -8.70 -5.73 4.32
CA LEU A 87 -8.68 -4.52 5.14
C LEU A 87 -9.99 -3.79 4.92
N ASN A 88 -10.86 -3.80 5.93
CA ASN A 88 -12.20 -3.23 5.85
C ASN A 88 -12.62 -2.74 7.24
N SER A 89 -13.29 -1.60 7.33
CA SER A 89 -13.83 -1.10 8.60
C SER A 89 -15.25 -0.56 8.40
N ASN A 90 -16.13 -0.79 9.38
CA ASN A 90 -17.52 -0.31 9.30
C ASN A 90 -17.67 1.15 9.76
N ALA A 91 -16.61 1.77 10.32
CA ALA A 91 -16.69 3.07 10.99
C ALA A 91 -15.86 4.16 10.29
N ALA A 92 -14.74 3.81 9.67
CA ALA A 92 -13.80 4.73 9.04
C ALA A 92 -12.91 3.94 8.05
N ASN A 93 -11.85 4.57 7.54
CA ASN A 93 -10.82 3.87 6.78
C ASN A 93 -10.18 2.75 7.63
N ALA A 94 -9.81 1.64 6.99
CA ALA A 94 -8.94 0.66 7.61
C ALA A 94 -7.55 1.25 7.90
N THR A 95 -6.82 0.72 8.87
CA THR A 95 -5.51 1.25 9.26
C THR A 95 -4.43 0.19 9.38
N ILE A 96 -3.20 0.53 8.97
CA ILE A 96 -2.00 -0.26 9.27
C ILE A 96 -0.94 0.63 9.88
N THR A 97 -0.63 0.40 11.15
CA THR A 97 0.45 1.08 11.88
C THR A 97 1.69 0.19 11.92
N SER A 98 2.74 0.60 11.21
CA SER A 98 4.04 -0.08 11.21
C SER A 98 4.93 0.44 12.34
N GLY A 99 5.08 -0.36 13.40
CA GLY A 99 5.82 -0.04 14.62
C GLY A 99 7.11 -0.85 14.79
N GLY A 100 7.66 -0.79 16.00
CA GLY A 100 8.84 -1.57 16.41
C GLY A 100 10.12 -0.74 16.58
N VAL A 101 11.15 -1.39 17.12
CA VAL A 101 12.46 -0.76 17.33
C VAL A 101 13.22 -0.55 16.01
N ALA A 102 14.27 0.27 16.03
CA ALA A 102 15.13 0.46 14.86
C ALA A 102 15.67 -0.89 14.34
N GLY A 103 15.56 -1.11 13.03
CA GLY A 103 15.95 -2.37 12.39
C GLY A 103 14.85 -3.44 12.33
N ALA A 104 13.68 -3.23 12.97
CA ALA A 104 12.53 -4.11 12.77
C ALA A 104 12.03 -4.04 11.32
N VAL A 105 11.62 -5.18 10.78
CA VAL A 105 11.13 -5.32 9.40
C VAL A 105 9.68 -5.76 9.42
N ASN A 106 8.78 -4.96 8.84
CA ASN A 106 7.36 -5.26 8.78
C ASN A 106 6.93 -5.59 7.35
N ARG A 107 6.29 -6.74 7.17
CA ARG A 107 5.91 -7.27 5.87
C ARG A 107 4.54 -7.93 5.90
N ILE A 108 3.79 -7.78 4.81
CA ILE A 108 2.57 -8.54 4.56
C ILE A 108 2.79 -9.28 3.24
N SER A 109 3.12 -10.56 3.32
CA SER A 109 3.28 -11.43 2.16
C SER A 109 1.99 -12.11 1.71
N ALA A 110 0.95 -12.12 2.54
CA ALA A 110 -0.39 -12.48 2.11
C ALA A 110 -0.89 -11.53 1.00
N PRO A 111 -1.73 -11.99 0.07
CA PRO A 111 -2.53 -11.09 -0.77
C PRO A 111 -3.36 -10.16 0.11
N VAL A 112 -3.36 -8.86 -0.20
CA VAL A 112 -4.13 -7.83 0.49
C VAL A 112 -5.28 -7.39 -0.39
N VAL A 113 -6.48 -7.31 0.17
CA VAL A 113 -7.67 -6.81 -0.51
C VAL A 113 -8.23 -5.62 0.27
N LEU A 114 -8.37 -4.49 -0.42
CA LEU A 114 -8.98 -3.28 0.15
C LEU A 114 -10.50 -3.40 0.09
N GLY A 115 -11.10 -3.81 1.22
CA GLY A 115 -12.54 -3.74 1.45
C GLY A 115 -13.01 -2.31 1.73
N ASP A 116 -12.14 -1.46 2.28
CA ASP A 116 -12.32 -0.01 2.42
C ASP A 116 -11.01 0.75 2.07
N ALA A 117 -11.03 2.08 2.09
CA ALA A 117 -9.83 2.90 2.04
C ALA A 117 -8.88 2.56 3.20
N LEU A 118 -7.58 2.76 2.99
CA LEU A 118 -6.52 2.41 3.93
C LEU A 118 -5.69 3.63 4.29
N ASP A 119 -5.47 3.84 5.58
CA ASP A 119 -4.54 4.83 6.08
C ASP A 119 -3.29 4.17 6.71
N LEU A 120 -2.11 4.69 6.36
CA LEU A 120 -0.84 4.43 7.04
C LEU A 120 -0.53 5.66 7.89
N PRO A 121 -0.77 5.63 9.20
CA PRO A 121 -0.79 6.83 10.03
C PRO A 121 0.61 7.40 10.28
N ALA A 122 0.67 8.68 10.66
CA ALA A 122 1.89 9.38 11.04
C ALA A 122 2.62 8.76 12.25
N THR A 123 1.91 7.96 13.05
CA THR A 123 2.45 7.20 14.17
C THR A 123 3.24 5.95 13.76
N ALA A 124 3.22 5.57 12.48
CA ALA A 124 4.10 4.52 11.98
C ALA A 124 5.56 4.96 12.12
N THR A 125 6.36 4.11 12.74
CA THR A 125 7.78 4.39 13.01
C THR A 125 8.72 3.59 12.12
N ARG A 126 8.24 2.55 11.44
CA ARG A 126 9.01 1.68 10.55
C ARG A 126 8.42 1.60 9.14
N ASP A 127 9.24 1.17 8.20
CA ASP A 127 8.81 0.85 6.83
C ASP A 127 7.78 -0.28 6.84
N ILE A 128 6.94 -0.34 5.81
CA ILE A 128 5.98 -1.44 5.61
C ILE A 128 5.99 -1.87 4.15
N THR A 129 6.03 -3.19 3.92
CA THR A 129 6.01 -3.78 2.58
C THR A 129 4.79 -4.68 2.39
N PHE A 130 3.96 -4.38 1.39
CA PHE A 130 2.96 -5.32 0.87
C PHE A 130 3.61 -6.15 -0.21
N ALA A 131 4.09 -7.34 0.16
CA ALA A 131 4.81 -8.19 -0.76
C ALA A 131 3.92 -9.09 -1.62
N GLY A 132 2.70 -9.37 -1.16
CA GLY A 132 1.68 -10.10 -1.92
C GLY A 132 1.05 -9.25 -3.04
N ASN A 133 -0.01 -9.77 -3.63
CA ASN A 133 -0.87 -8.98 -4.52
C ASN A 133 -1.66 -7.96 -3.71
N LEU A 134 -1.98 -6.83 -4.33
CA LEU A 134 -2.87 -5.80 -3.79
C LEU A 134 -4.10 -5.71 -4.70
N GLY A 135 -5.28 -5.96 -4.15
CA GLY A 135 -6.56 -5.85 -4.85
C GLY A 135 -7.57 -5.01 -4.08
N MET A 136 -8.79 -4.93 -4.62
CA MET A 136 -9.91 -4.19 -4.01
C MET A 136 -11.25 -4.85 -4.34
N THR A 137 -12.30 -4.47 -3.61
CA THR A 137 -13.68 -4.91 -3.85
C THR A 137 -14.64 -3.73 -3.96
N GLY A 138 -15.76 -3.92 -4.66
CA GLY A 138 -16.97 -3.10 -4.57
C GLY A 138 -16.94 -1.74 -5.27
N THR A 139 -15.93 -0.90 -5.05
CA THR A 139 -15.80 0.44 -5.67
C THR A 139 -14.34 0.93 -5.70
N ALA A 140 -14.10 2.16 -6.14
CA ALA A 140 -12.80 2.81 -6.06
C ALA A 140 -12.27 2.85 -4.61
N ARG A 141 -10.95 2.75 -4.46
CA ARG A 141 -10.27 2.73 -3.16
C ARG A 141 -9.12 3.72 -3.12
N ALA A 142 -8.76 4.14 -1.92
CA ALA A 142 -7.58 4.96 -1.69
C ALA A 142 -6.67 4.30 -0.64
N ILE A 143 -5.35 4.43 -0.83
CA ILE A 143 -4.36 4.26 0.22
C ILE A 143 -3.76 5.63 0.50
N THR A 144 -3.80 6.08 1.75
CA THR A 144 -3.19 7.33 2.17
C THR A 144 -2.01 7.08 3.09
N ASN A 145 -0.82 7.46 2.61
CA ASN A 145 0.41 7.39 3.38
C ASN A 145 0.64 8.71 4.12
N TYR A 146 0.49 8.66 5.45
CA TYR A 146 0.78 9.74 6.39
C TYR A 146 2.05 9.49 7.21
N MET A 147 2.80 8.40 6.97
CA MET A 147 3.97 8.05 7.79
C MET A 147 4.97 9.22 7.84
N THR A 148 5.72 9.40 8.95
CA THR A 148 6.62 10.56 9.13
C THR A 148 7.97 10.17 9.72
N GLY A 149 9.04 10.86 9.30
CA GLY A 149 10.41 10.51 9.71
C GLY A 149 11.15 9.63 8.70
N GLY A 150 10.74 9.68 7.44
CA GLY A 150 11.45 9.06 6.32
C GLY A 150 11.16 7.57 6.09
N GLN A 151 10.11 7.02 6.71
CA GLN A 151 9.69 5.64 6.43
C GLN A 151 9.14 5.50 5.01
N VAL A 152 9.27 4.29 4.50
CA VAL A 152 8.89 3.92 3.14
C VAL A 152 7.70 2.95 3.17
N PHE A 153 6.68 3.28 2.37
CA PHE A 153 5.65 2.31 2.01
C PHE A 153 6.02 1.64 0.69
N THR A 154 6.13 0.31 0.68
CA THR A 154 6.42 -0.46 -0.53
C THR A 154 5.25 -1.34 -0.92
N ILE A 155 4.83 -1.26 -2.20
CA ILE A 155 3.86 -2.16 -2.81
C ILE A 155 4.58 -3.07 -3.79
N GLY A 156 4.46 -4.38 -3.57
CA GLY A 156 5.12 -5.44 -4.31
C GLY A 156 6.51 -5.79 -3.79
N SER A 157 6.95 -6.99 -4.12
CA SER A 157 8.31 -7.48 -3.82
C SER A 157 9.06 -7.96 -5.06
N GLY A 158 8.52 -7.70 -6.25
CA GLY A 158 9.11 -8.10 -7.53
C GLY A 158 8.06 -8.28 -8.63
N SER A 159 8.47 -8.94 -9.71
CA SER A 159 7.69 -9.06 -10.94
C SER A 159 6.44 -9.96 -10.83
N SER A 160 6.32 -10.74 -9.76
CA SER A 160 5.15 -11.59 -9.48
C SER A 160 4.06 -10.86 -8.68
N SER A 161 4.37 -9.76 -8.01
CA SER A 161 3.39 -8.96 -7.28
C SER A 161 2.57 -8.12 -8.26
N THR A 162 1.25 -8.07 -8.04
CA THR A 162 0.34 -7.28 -8.87
C THR A 162 -0.52 -6.33 -8.07
N ILE A 163 -0.84 -5.18 -8.66
CA ILE A 163 -1.92 -4.28 -8.25
C ILE A 163 -3.10 -4.57 -9.18
N GLN A 164 -4.17 -5.14 -8.64
CA GLN A 164 -5.38 -5.51 -9.36
C GLN A 164 -6.35 -4.31 -9.35
N LEU A 165 -6.57 -3.71 -10.52
CA LEU A 165 -7.43 -2.52 -10.71
C LEU A 165 -8.87 -2.90 -11.08
N TYR A 166 -9.36 -3.98 -10.50
CA TYR A 166 -10.69 -4.56 -10.73
C TYR A 166 -11.18 -5.22 -9.44
N ASP A 167 -12.47 -5.56 -9.38
CA ASP A 167 -13.01 -6.32 -8.24
C ASP A 167 -12.41 -7.73 -8.22
N VAL A 168 -11.61 -8.03 -7.20
CA VAL A 168 -10.96 -9.36 -7.11
C VAL A 168 -11.95 -10.50 -6.90
N LEU A 169 -13.16 -10.20 -6.41
CA LEU A 169 -14.24 -11.16 -6.23
C LEU A 169 -15.21 -11.18 -7.43
N ALA A 170 -15.21 -10.14 -8.26
CA ALA A 170 -16.08 -10.01 -9.43
C ALA A 170 -15.39 -9.27 -10.62
N PRO A 171 -14.46 -9.91 -11.36
CA PRO A 171 -13.49 -9.23 -12.25
C PRO A 171 -14.03 -8.50 -13.49
N ALA A 172 -15.33 -8.26 -13.60
CA ALA A 172 -15.96 -7.62 -14.75
C ALA A 172 -15.85 -6.08 -14.74
N THR A 173 -15.62 -5.47 -13.58
CA THR A 173 -15.64 -4.01 -13.42
C THR A 173 -14.25 -3.48 -13.03
N GLY A 174 -13.78 -2.49 -13.77
CA GLY A 174 -12.54 -1.79 -13.47
C GLY A 174 -12.78 -0.72 -12.42
N TYR A 175 -11.84 -0.59 -11.50
CA TYR A 175 -11.90 0.42 -10.44
C TYR A 175 -10.67 1.32 -10.46
N GLN A 176 -10.83 2.45 -9.78
CA GLN A 176 -9.73 3.35 -9.52
C GLN A 176 -9.07 3.00 -8.19
N LEU A 177 -7.74 2.84 -8.21
CA LEU A 177 -6.92 2.93 -7.00
C LEU A 177 -6.26 4.30 -6.94
N GLN A 178 -6.43 5.00 -5.84
CA GLN A 178 -5.70 6.22 -5.55
C GLN A 178 -4.62 5.96 -4.51
N LEU A 179 -3.37 6.27 -4.84
CA LEU A 179 -2.25 6.22 -3.90
C LEU A 179 -1.91 7.65 -3.51
N ASN A 180 -2.34 8.07 -2.33
CA ASN A 180 -2.08 9.37 -1.77
C ASN A 180 -0.84 9.33 -0.88
N VAL A 181 0.05 10.29 -1.08
CA VAL A 181 1.14 10.57 -0.14
C VAL A 181 0.98 12.03 0.26
N LEU A 182 0.69 12.26 1.53
CA LEU A 182 0.41 13.59 2.05
C LEU A 182 1.62 14.06 2.85
N ARG A 183 2.26 15.13 2.39
CA ARG A 183 3.40 15.73 3.08
C ARG A 183 3.02 16.03 4.53
N ASP A 184 3.94 15.70 5.45
CA ASP A 184 3.87 16.18 6.82
C ASP A 184 3.76 17.71 6.82
N THR A 185 2.78 18.25 7.55
CA THR A 185 2.55 19.69 7.69
C THR A 185 3.75 20.40 8.31
N SER A 186 4.65 19.67 9.00
CA SER A 186 5.93 20.20 9.50
C SER A 186 6.93 20.54 8.38
N GLY A 187 6.72 20.03 7.17
CA GLY A 187 7.53 20.34 6.00
C GLY A 187 8.91 19.68 5.95
N THR A 188 9.28 18.86 6.93
CA THR A 188 10.67 18.38 7.09
C THR A 188 10.96 17.02 6.44
N SER A 189 9.96 16.21 6.15
CA SER A 189 10.15 14.84 5.65
C SER A 189 9.64 14.67 4.21
N SER A 190 10.49 14.18 3.32
CA SER A 190 10.04 13.62 2.04
C SER A 190 9.44 12.24 2.30
N LEU A 191 8.19 12.06 1.92
CA LEU A 191 7.52 10.77 2.03
C LEU A 191 7.70 9.98 0.75
N THR A 192 8.02 8.69 0.88
CA THR A 192 8.32 7.84 -0.26
C THR A 192 7.35 6.66 -0.32
N THR A 193 6.74 6.48 -1.49
CA THR A 193 6.02 5.25 -1.84
C THR A 193 6.75 4.56 -3.00
N VAL A 194 7.15 3.32 -2.80
CA VAL A 194 7.79 2.49 -3.82
C VAL A 194 6.77 1.52 -4.41
N ILE A 195 6.64 1.52 -5.72
CA ILE A 195 5.77 0.62 -6.48
C ILE A 195 6.67 -0.35 -7.25
N ASN A 196 6.81 -1.55 -6.71
CA ASN A 196 7.53 -2.68 -7.27
C ASN A 196 6.58 -3.85 -7.58
N ALA A 197 5.45 -3.51 -8.22
CA ALA A 197 4.40 -4.43 -8.64
C ALA A 197 3.94 -4.09 -10.06
N ARG A 198 3.40 -5.09 -10.78
CA ARG A 198 2.75 -4.88 -12.07
C ARG A 198 1.30 -4.48 -11.90
N TRP A 199 0.76 -3.64 -12.77
CA TRP A 199 -0.65 -3.32 -12.79
C TRP A 199 -1.40 -4.32 -13.64
N ASN A 200 -2.55 -4.74 -13.14
CA ASN A 200 -3.40 -5.71 -13.79
C ASN A 200 -4.82 -5.18 -13.89
N ASN A 201 -5.31 -5.04 -15.12
CA ASN A 201 -6.66 -4.58 -15.44
C ASN A 201 -7.41 -5.56 -16.37
N THR A 202 -7.06 -6.86 -16.37
CA THR A 202 -7.58 -7.89 -17.29
C THR A 202 -9.03 -7.66 -17.70
N GLY A 203 -9.22 -7.12 -18.91
CA GLY A 203 -10.54 -6.93 -19.54
C GLY A 203 -11.45 -5.86 -18.92
N ALA A 204 -11.06 -5.26 -17.80
CA ALA A 204 -11.88 -4.34 -17.03
C ALA A 204 -11.82 -2.92 -17.63
N THR A 205 -12.95 -2.44 -18.14
CA THR A 205 -13.06 -1.06 -18.63
C THR A 205 -13.11 -0.08 -17.45
N GLY A 206 -12.57 1.12 -17.63
CA GLY A 206 -12.58 2.17 -16.59
C GLY A 206 -11.55 2.01 -15.48
N ALA A 207 -10.74 0.94 -15.48
CA ALA A 207 -9.64 0.77 -14.54
C ALA A 207 -8.62 1.92 -14.63
N SER A 208 -8.26 2.49 -13.49
CA SER A 208 -7.24 3.55 -13.44
C SER A 208 -6.41 3.54 -12.16
N LEU A 209 -5.20 4.07 -12.24
CA LEU A 209 -4.33 4.33 -11.10
C LEU A 209 -4.13 5.84 -10.96
N VAL A 210 -4.40 6.40 -9.80
CA VAL A 210 -4.13 7.80 -9.48
C VAL A 210 -2.97 7.87 -8.51
N LEU A 211 -1.92 8.60 -8.86
CA LEU A 211 -0.72 8.76 -8.04
C LEU A 211 -0.66 10.19 -7.51
N GLY A 212 -0.72 10.35 -6.20
CA GLY A 212 -0.72 11.63 -5.49
C GLY A 212 -2.12 12.14 -5.18
N ALA A 213 -2.20 13.10 -4.25
CA ALA A 213 -3.44 13.82 -3.96
C ALA A 213 -3.53 15.12 -4.77
N ASN A 214 -4.74 15.51 -5.17
CA ASN A 214 -5.01 16.66 -6.05
C ASN A 214 -4.55 18.02 -5.49
N ASN A 215 -4.37 18.15 -4.17
CA ASN A 215 -4.01 19.39 -3.48
C ASN A 215 -2.74 19.27 -2.62
N ALA A 216 -1.94 18.22 -2.81
CA ALA A 216 -0.74 18.04 -2.00
C ALA A 216 0.37 19.02 -2.43
N ASN A 217 1.07 19.57 -1.43
CA ASN A 217 2.31 20.29 -1.64
C ASN A 217 3.38 19.35 -2.23
N PRO A 218 4.25 19.83 -3.14
CA PRO A 218 5.34 19.06 -3.69
C PRO A 218 6.28 18.69 -2.55
N GLY A 219 6.61 17.41 -2.45
CA GLY A 219 7.43 16.87 -1.37
C GLY A 219 7.28 15.37 -1.17
N ALA A 220 6.29 14.71 -1.79
CA ALA A 220 6.26 13.26 -1.85
C ALA A 220 6.96 12.75 -3.13
N THR A 221 7.59 11.58 -2.99
CA THR A 221 8.25 10.87 -4.09
C THR A 221 7.59 9.51 -4.31
N TYR A 222 7.25 9.22 -5.55
CA TYR A 222 6.87 7.89 -6.00
C TYR A 222 8.03 7.28 -6.77
N ILE A 223 8.41 6.04 -6.44
CA ILE A 223 9.43 5.30 -7.18
C ILE A 223 8.73 4.15 -7.90
N LEU A 224 8.74 4.16 -9.22
CA LEU A 224 8.07 3.16 -10.05
C LEU A 224 9.12 2.22 -10.65
N MET A 225 9.24 1.02 -10.09
CA MET A 225 10.35 0.13 -10.37
C MET A 225 10.14 -0.82 -11.55
N GLN A 226 8.88 -1.11 -11.89
CA GLN A 226 8.52 -2.18 -12.84
C GLN A 226 8.02 -1.60 -14.16
N SER A 227 8.41 -2.25 -15.26
CA SER A 227 7.75 -2.06 -16.56
C SER A 227 6.31 -2.58 -16.47
N GLN A 228 5.37 -1.77 -16.96
CA GLN A 228 3.95 -2.05 -16.89
C GLN A 228 3.41 -2.41 -18.27
N THR A 229 2.71 -3.53 -18.37
CA THR A 229 2.02 -3.94 -19.60
C THR A 229 0.55 -3.51 -19.64
N SER A 230 0.04 -2.95 -18.54
CA SER A 230 -1.36 -2.55 -18.41
C SER A 230 -1.72 -1.40 -19.36
N THR A 231 -2.94 -1.44 -19.86
CA THR A 231 -3.57 -0.37 -20.64
C THR A 231 -4.45 0.55 -19.80
N ALA A 232 -4.51 0.32 -18.48
CA ALA A 232 -5.25 1.18 -17.56
C ALA A 232 -4.78 2.64 -17.66
N GLY A 233 -5.70 3.57 -17.44
CA GLY A 233 -5.36 4.99 -17.38
C GLY A 233 -4.55 5.28 -16.12
N VAL A 234 -3.53 6.13 -16.24
CA VAL A 234 -2.80 6.66 -15.08
C VAL A 234 -3.05 8.15 -14.96
N THR A 235 -3.41 8.58 -13.77
CA THR A 235 -3.41 10.00 -13.42
C THR A 235 -2.23 10.29 -12.52
N ILE A 236 -1.35 11.20 -12.92
CA ILE A 236 -0.27 11.71 -12.08
C ILE A 236 -0.66 13.10 -11.55
N ASN A 237 -0.52 13.28 -10.25
CA ASN A 237 -0.67 14.56 -9.58
C ASN A 237 0.69 15.25 -9.39
N ARG A 238 0.69 16.42 -8.75
CA ARG A 238 1.90 17.23 -8.56
C ARG A 238 2.82 16.60 -7.51
N GLN A 239 3.66 15.67 -7.93
CA GLN A 239 4.64 14.96 -7.09
C GLN A 239 5.93 14.70 -7.87
N GLY A 240 6.96 14.24 -7.16
CA GLY A 240 8.16 13.68 -7.78
C GLY A 240 7.95 12.21 -8.13
N TYR A 241 8.31 11.83 -9.36
CA TYR A 241 8.23 10.46 -9.84
C TYR A 241 9.61 10.03 -10.33
N LEU A 242 10.19 9.00 -9.70
CA LEU A 242 11.38 8.33 -10.21
C LEU A 242 10.94 7.10 -11.01
N LEU A 243 11.22 7.10 -12.30
CA LEU A 243 10.83 6.06 -13.23
C LEU A 243 12.02 5.13 -13.47
N ALA A 244 11.89 3.86 -13.07
CA ALA A 244 12.91 2.82 -13.23
C ALA A 244 12.63 1.87 -14.42
N ALA A 245 11.61 2.16 -15.22
CA ALA A 245 11.31 1.46 -16.46
C ALA A 245 10.76 2.42 -17.53
N ASP A 246 10.97 2.11 -18.81
CA ASP A 246 10.43 2.89 -19.95
C ASP A 246 8.91 2.89 -19.97
N ASP A 247 8.32 1.74 -19.63
CA ASP A 247 6.87 1.57 -19.49
C ASP A 247 6.44 1.69 -18.02
N ALA A 248 7.17 2.43 -17.16
CA ALA A 248 6.85 2.52 -15.72
C ALA A 248 5.44 3.07 -15.46
N LEU A 249 4.91 3.88 -16.37
CA LEU A 249 3.57 4.47 -16.31
C LEU A 249 2.51 3.69 -17.12
N GLY A 250 2.79 2.46 -17.56
CA GLY A 250 1.85 1.68 -18.36
C GLY A 250 1.85 2.02 -19.84
N LYS A 251 1.12 1.23 -20.61
CA LYS A 251 0.88 1.44 -22.04
C LYS A 251 -0.39 2.25 -22.29
N GLY A 252 -1.21 2.48 -21.26
CA GLY A 252 -2.42 3.27 -21.33
C GLY A 252 -2.17 4.77 -21.51
N GLN A 253 -3.24 5.55 -21.34
CA GLN A 253 -3.16 7.01 -21.32
C GLN A 253 -2.59 7.47 -19.97
N VAL A 254 -1.63 8.39 -20.01
CA VAL A 254 -1.17 9.14 -18.83
C VAL A 254 -1.77 10.54 -18.89
N THR A 255 -2.49 10.91 -17.84
CA THR A 255 -3.10 12.23 -17.65
C THR A 255 -2.47 12.91 -16.46
N MET A 256 -2.07 14.15 -16.60
CA MET A 256 -1.72 14.97 -15.44
C MET A 256 -2.96 15.72 -14.95
N ALA A 257 -3.36 15.54 -13.69
CA ALA A 257 -4.53 16.26 -13.17
C ALA A 257 -4.23 17.76 -13.05
N ASN A 258 -5.17 18.60 -13.50
CA ASN A 258 -4.99 20.04 -13.60
C ASN A 258 -5.90 20.77 -12.63
N ASN A 259 -5.52 20.83 -11.34
CA ASN A 259 -6.37 21.41 -10.32
C ASN A 259 -5.82 22.69 -9.68
N ASN A 260 -4.67 23.20 -10.14
CA ASN A 260 -4.13 24.45 -9.61
C ASN A 260 -3.45 25.30 -10.70
N VAL A 261 -3.87 26.56 -10.79
CA VAL A 261 -3.38 27.59 -11.73
C VAL A 261 -1.93 28.02 -11.41
N GLN A 262 -1.29 27.42 -10.41
CA GLN A 262 0.05 27.80 -9.95
C GLN A 262 1.15 26.89 -10.50
N LEU A 263 1.78 27.38 -11.58
CA LEU A 263 3.15 27.23 -12.14
C LEU A 263 3.90 25.87 -12.20
N TRP A 264 3.63 24.86 -11.38
CA TRP A 264 4.45 23.63 -11.35
C TRP A 264 3.61 22.36 -11.37
N GLY A 265 3.78 21.53 -12.42
CA GLY A 265 3.15 20.22 -12.58
C GLY A 265 3.91 19.08 -11.86
N ALA A 266 3.72 17.85 -12.34
CA ALA A 266 4.52 16.70 -11.90
C ALA A 266 6.00 16.87 -12.30
N GLU A 267 6.91 16.30 -11.49
CA GLU A 267 8.32 16.17 -11.82
C GLU A 267 8.62 14.71 -12.17
N LEU A 268 9.07 14.47 -13.40
CA LEU A 268 9.49 13.14 -13.85
C LEU A 268 11.01 13.08 -13.85
N ARG A 269 11.56 12.15 -13.08
CA ARG A 269 12.97 11.83 -13.01
C ARG A 269 13.19 10.44 -13.56
N SER A 270 14.28 10.27 -14.27
CA SER A 270 14.81 8.97 -14.63
C SER A 270 15.96 8.61 -13.70
N ASP A 271 16.07 7.35 -13.30
CA ASP A 271 17.28 6.79 -12.66
C ASP A 271 18.38 6.42 -13.68
N ASN A 272 18.14 6.60 -14.99
CA ASN A 272 19.09 6.38 -16.08
C ASN A 272 18.85 7.36 -17.24
N ASP A 273 19.90 7.98 -17.78
CA ASP A 273 19.80 9.00 -18.83
C ASP A 273 19.28 8.51 -20.19
N ALA A 274 19.12 7.19 -20.39
CA ALA A 274 18.69 6.59 -21.66
C ALA A 274 17.18 6.26 -21.76
N ARG A 275 16.33 6.70 -20.81
CA ARG A 275 14.92 6.28 -20.79
C ARG A 275 14.06 6.90 -21.88
N VAL A 276 13.17 6.08 -22.42
CA VAL A 276 12.11 6.50 -23.35
C VAL A 276 10.75 6.28 -22.68
N LEU A 277 9.95 7.33 -22.59
CA LEU A 277 8.58 7.22 -22.06
C LEU A 277 7.63 6.68 -23.13
N ASN A 278 7.28 5.40 -23.04
CA ASN A 278 6.43 4.72 -24.01
C ASN A 278 4.97 4.68 -23.54
N ASN A 279 4.29 5.82 -23.56
CA ASN A 279 2.85 5.88 -23.33
C ASN A 279 2.10 6.09 -24.65
N THR A 280 0.91 5.49 -24.80
CA THR A 280 0.08 5.70 -26.01
C THR A 280 -0.31 7.17 -26.17
N ARG A 281 -0.50 7.87 -25.05
CA ARG A 281 -0.81 9.30 -25.01
C ARG A 281 -0.37 9.90 -23.68
N LEU A 282 0.36 11.02 -23.76
CA LEU A 282 0.61 11.90 -22.62
C LEU A 282 -0.26 13.16 -22.77
N GLN A 283 -1.21 13.37 -21.86
CA GLN A 283 -2.05 14.57 -21.83
C GLN A 283 -1.63 15.49 -20.69
N MET A 284 -1.14 16.68 -21.03
CA MET A 284 -0.61 17.65 -20.09
C MET A 284 -1.50 18.89 -20.02
N GLY A 285 -1.97 19.22 -18.83
CA GLY A 285 -2.68 20.48 -18.57
C GLY A 285 -1.76 21.63 -18.14
N ASN A 286 -0.52 21.35 -17.73
CA ASN A 286 0.48 22.28 -17.20
C ASN A 286 1.90 21.90 -17.68
N PRO A 287 2.92 22.76 -17.50
CA PRO A 287 4.31 22.40 -17.72
C PRO A 287 4.75 21.23 -16.81
N ILE A 288 5.58 20.32 -17.34
CA ILE A 288 6.26 19.26 -16.60
C ILE A 288 7.76 19.57 -16.60
N ALA A 289 8.41 19.34 -15.45
CA ALA A 289 9.86 19.30 -15.38
C ALA A 289 10.32 17.85 -15.65
N VAL A 290 11.12 17.66 -16.69
CA VAL A 290 11.81 16.40 -16.97
C VAL A 290 13.28 16.60 -16.69
N THR A 291 13.83 15.86 -15.73
CA THR A 291 15.25 15.93 -15.39
C THR A 291 15.88 14.54 -15.51
N GLY A 292 17.06 14.49 -16.13
CA GLY A 292 17.96 13.34 -16.06
C GLY A 292 18.94 13.54 -14.91
N SER A 293 19.27 12.48 -14.19
CA SER A 293 20.40 12.48 -13.27
C SER A 293 21.52 11.65 -13.88
N SER A 294 22.58 12.32 -14.33
CA SER A 294 23.83 11.64 -14.64
C SER A 294 24.40 11.08 -13.34
N SER A 295 24.37 9.74 -13.20
CA SER A 295 25.11 9.04 -12.15
C SER A 295 26.58 8.92 -12.51
#